data_AF-A0A7S1Y4J2-F1
#
_entry.id   AF-A0A7S1Y4J2-F1
#
_cell.length_a   1.000
_cell.length_b   1.000
_cell.length_c   1.000
_cell.angle_alpha   90.00
_cell.angle_beta   90.00
_cell.angle_gamma   90.00
#
_symmetry.space_group_name_H-M   'P 1'
#
loop_
_entity.id
_entity.type
_entity.pdbx_description
1 polymer ?
#
loop_
_entity_poly.entity_id
_entity_poly.type
_entity_poly.pdbx_seq_one_letter_code
_entity_poly.pdbx_strand_id
1 'polypeptide(L)'
;KDEPGIKSTFLWLLTGSPIMNRPEEMFTLLRALRPQTYNSLAAFVRLVEAGTQGHVEDEVKAADLTCIASKLEKDMLRRTKEDVGLNLPAKSRSAFRLPSQQDVAEIERNRVQEVIRELENK
;
A
#
# COMPACT_ATOMS: atom_id res chain seq x y z
N LYS A 1 10.73 -29.41 4.90
CA LYS A 1 11.05 -28.98 3.53
C LYS A 1 11.89 -27.73 3.66
N ASP A 2 13.16 -27.78 3.29
CA ASP A 2 14.02 -26.60 3.26
C ASP A 2 13.38 -25.58 2.31
N GLU A 3 12.89 -24.47 2.86
CA GLU A 3 12.40 -23.36 2.05
C GLU A 3 13.61 -22.76 1.30
N PRO A 4 13.51 -22.49 -0.02
CA PRO A 4 14.59 -21.89 -0.77
C PRO A 4 14.81 -20.46 -0.24
N GLY A 5 15.88 -20.28 0.54
CA GLY A 5 16.21 -19.01 1.16
C GLY A 5 17.60 -19.03 1.78
N ILE A 6 18.22 -17.86 1.86
CA ILE A 6 19.48 -17.68 2.58
C ILE A 6 19.20 -17.92 4.06
N LYS A 7 19.87 -18.92 4.65
CA LYS A 7 19.77 -19.19 6.09
C LYS A 7 20.35 -18.00 6.84
N SER A 8 19.51 -17.30 7.61
CA SER A 8 19.93 -16.23 8.49
C SER A 8 19.26 -16.36 9.85
N THR A 9 19.99 -16.01 10.91
CA THR A 9 19.43 -15.88 12.26
C THR A 9 18.64 -14.57 12.41
N PHE A 10 19.05 -13.52 11.71
CA PHE A 10 18.43 -12.19 11.78
C PHE A 10 18.26 -11.58 10.38
N LEU A 11 17.12 -10.95 10.13
CA LEU A 11 16.85 -10.24 8.88
C LEU A 11 16.52 -8.78 9.19
N TRP A 12 17.24 -7.87 8.55
CA TRP A 12 16.99 -6.43 8.60
C TRP A 12 16.47 -5.97 7.24
N LEU A 13 15.27 -5.40 7.22
CA LEU A 13 14.70 -4.79 6.02
C LEU A 13 14.85 -3.28 6.13
N LEU A 14 15.49 -2.67 5.13
CA LEU A 14 15.71 -1.22 5.07
C LEU A 14 14.95 -0.64 3.88
N THR A 15 14.14 0.37 4.13
CA THR A 15 13.41 1.10 3.09
C THR A 15 13.49 2.61 3.35
N GLY A 16 13.58 3.39 2.27
CA GLY A 16 13.49 4.85 2.31
C GLY A 16 12.06 5.37 2.21
N SER A 17 11.10 4.53 1.81
CA SER A 17 9.68 4.87 1.72
C SER A 17 8.90 4.24 2.88
N PRO A 18 7.87 4.94 3.40
CA PRO A 18 6.93 4.29 4.31
C PRO A 18 6.23 3.14 3.58
N ILE A 19 5.98 2.04 4.30
CA ILE A 19 5.22 0.91 3.77
C ILE A 19 3.82 1.41 3.37
N MET A 20 3.36 1.05 2.18
CA MET A 20 2.03 1.43 1.72
C MET A 20 0.96 0.70 2.53
N ASN A 21 -0.21 1.31 2.67
CA ASN A 21 -1.41 0.72 3.28
C ASN A 21 -2.05 -0.31 2.34
N ARG A 22 -1.26 -1.28 1.86
CA ARG A 22 -1.67 -2.37 0.96
C ARG A 22 -1.31 -3.70 1.60
N PRO A 23 -2.31 -4.52 2.00
CA PRO A 23 -2.07 -5.77 2.70
C PRO A 23 -1.10 -6.72 1.98
N GLU A 24 -1.18 -6.83 0.66
CA GLU A 24 -0.29 -7.69 -0.14
C GLU A 24 1.20 -7.31 -0.06
N GLU A 25 1.51 -6.01 -0.12
CA GLU A 25 2.88 -5.50 -0.01
C GLU A 25 3.38 -5.67 1.43
N MET A 26 2.53 -5.41 2.43
CA MET A 26 2.85 -5.57 3.85
C MET A 26 3.13 -7.03 4.22
N PHE A 27 2.28 -7.96 3.76
CA PHE A 27 2.40 -9.39 4.07
C PHE A 27 3.77 -9.94 3.68
N THR A 28 4.25 -9.56 2.50
CA THR A 28 5.50 -10.09 1.96
C THR A 28 6.70 -9.71 2.84
N LEU A 29 6.74 -8.45 3.30
CA LEU A 29 7.78 -7.95 4.20
C LEU A 29 7.67 -8.58 5.59
N LEU A 30 6.45 -8.67 6.13
CA LEU A 30 6.18 -9.25 7.44
C LEU A 30 6.49 -10.74 7.50
N ARG A 31 6.15 -11.50 6.45
CA ARG A 31 6.49 -12.91 6.33
C ARG A 31 8.00 -13.13 6.29
N ALA A 32 8.75 -12.26 5.60
CA ALA A 32 10.20 -12.35 5.59
C ALA A 32 10.80 -12.12 7.00
N LEU A 33 10.25 -11.17 7.77
CA LEU A 33 10.73 -10.85 9.12
C LEU A 33 10.32 -11.89 10.17
N ARG A 34 9.07 -12.36 10.13
CA ARG A 34 8.51 -13.33 11.08
C ARG A 34 7.69 -14.40 10.36
N PRO A 35 8.35 -15.37 9.70
CA PRO A 35 7.66 -16.41 8.92
C PRO A 35 6.76 -17.29 9.79
N GLN A 36 7.09 -17.46 11.09
CA GLN A 36 6.27 -18.24 12.02
C GLN A 36 4.95 -17.54 12.39
N THR A 37 4.95 -16.20 12.44
CA THR A 37 3.75 -15.40 12.75
C THR A 37 2.90 -15.19 11.50
N TYR A 38 3.55 -14.92 10.36
CA TYR A 38 2.90 -14.59 9.09
C TYR A 38 3.14 -15.69 8.05
N ASN A 39 2.71 -16.90 8.37
CA ASN A 39 2.99 -18.10 7.58
C ASN A 39 2.15 -18.23 6.30
N SER A 40 0.97 -17.60 6.26
CA SER A 40 0.00 -17.73 5.17
C SER A 40 -0.68 -16.40 4.90
N LEU A 41 -0.83 -16.08 3.61
CA LEU A 41 -1.54 -14.89 3.17
C LEU A 41 -2.99 -14.91 3.65
N ALA A 42 -3.66 -16.08 3.60
CA ALA A 42 -5.04 -16.21 4.07
C ALA A 42 -5.17 -15.97 5.58
N ALA A 43 -4.18 -16.36 6.38
CA ALA A 43 -4.18 -16.09 7.82
C ALA A 43 -3.95 -14.60 8.09
N PHE A 44 -3.07 -13.95 7.31
CA PHE A 44 -2.82 -12.53 7.40
C PHE A 44 -4.05 -11.71 6.98
N VAL A 45 -4.66 -12.04 5.85
CA VAL A 45 -5.90 -11.41 5.35
C VAL A 45 -7.01 -11.52 6.40
N ARG A 46 -7.25 -12.71 6.97
CA ARG A 46 -8.20 -12.87 8.09
C ARG A 46 -7.87 -12.01 9.32
N LEU A 47 -6.59 -11.78 9.62
CA LEU A 47 -6.19 -10.90 10.73
C LEU A 47 -6.54 -9.44 10.43
N VAL A 48 -6.40 -9.02 9.18
CA VAL A 48 -6.77 -7.67 8.72
C VAL A 48 -8.30 -7.53 8.65
N GLU A 49 -8.99 -8.53 8.09
CA GLU A 49 -10.44 -8.59 7.90
C GLU A 49 -11.22 -8.83 9.19
N ALA A 50 -10.63 -9.42 10.23
CA ALA A 50 -11.28 -9.58 11.53
C ALA A 50 -11.61 -8.24 12.21
N GLY A 51 -11.09 -7.11 11.70
CA GLY A 51 -11.52 -5.76 12.06
C GLY A 51 -12.74 -5.26 11.27
N THR A 52 -13.11 -5.92 10.18
CA THR A 52 -14.18 -5.53 9.26
C THR A 52 -15.45 -6.33 9.57
N GLN A 53 -16.47 -5.68 10.11
CA GLN A 53 -17.83 -6.24 10.11
C GLN A 53 -18.45 -5.96 8.74
N GLY A 54 -18.31 -6.87 7.77
CA GLY A 54 -18.92 -6.69 6.46
C GLY A 54 -18.48 -7.71 5.41
N HIS A 55 -18.99 -7.61 4.19
CA HIS A 55 -19.07 -8.70 3.21
C HIS A 55 -17.79 -8.92 2.38
N VAL A 56 -17.48 -10.20 2.18
CA VAL A 56 -16.24 -10.83 1.67
C VAL A 56 -15.78 -10.43 0.27
N GLU A 57 -16.52 -9.61 -0.50
CA GLU A 57 -16.24 -9.47 -1.94
C GLU A 57 -15.80 -8.05 -2.38
N ASP A 58 -16.01 -7.00 -1.57
CA ASP A 58 -15.58 -5.61 -1.89
C ASP A 58 -14.53 -5.01 -0.92
N GLU A 59 -14.16 -5.74 0.14
CA GLU A 59 -13.56 -5.15 1.35
C GLU A 59 -12.03 -5.20 1.45
N VAL A 60 -11.32 -5.78 0.49
CA VAL A 60 -9.83 -5.75 0.49
C VAL A 60 -9.30 -4.30 0.46
N LYS A 61 -10.10 -3.34 -0.02
CA LYS A 61 -9.74 -1.91 -0.08
C LYS A 61 -10.00 -1.12 1.22
N ALA A 62 -10.80 -1.65 2.15
CA ALA A 62 -11.18 -0.95 3.37
C ALA A 62 -10.90 -1.79 4.62
N ALA A 63 -9.85 -2.60 4.59
CA ALA A 63 -9.45 -3.40 5.73
C ALA A 63 -8.97 -2.49 6.87
N ASP A 64 -9.46 -2.73 8.09
CA ASP A 64 -9.08 -1.92 9.25
C ASP A 64 -7.62 -2.20 9.65
N LEU A 65 -6.72 -1.30 9.24
CA LEU A 65 -5.28 -1.43 9.46
C LEU A 65 -4.85 -1.13 10.90
N THR A 66 -5.77 -0.73 11.78
CA THR A 66 -5.45 -0.31 13.15
C THR A 66 -4.85 -1.46 13.97
N CYS A 67 -5.39 -2.67 13.80
CA CYS A 67 -4.86 -3.89 14.42
C CYS A 67 -3.39 -4.13 14.01
N ILE A 68 -3.07 -3.90 12.74
CA ILE A 68 -1.72 -4.13 12.20
C ILE A 68 -0.77 -3.02 12.63
N ALA A 69 -1.22 -1.77 12.65
CA ALA A 69 -0.40 -0.64 13.08
C ALA A 69 0.17 -0.87 14.50
N SER A 70 -0.66 -1.35 15.43
CA SER A 70 -0.21 -1.67 16.80
C SER A 70 0.83 -2.80 16.87
N LYS A 71 0.75 -3.77 15.96
CA LYS A 71 1.73 -4.87 15.87
C LYS A 71 3.03 -4.40 15.22
N LEU A 72 2.94 -3.53 14.22
CA LEU A 72 4.08 -2.98 13.49
C LEU A 72 4.96 -2.09 14.35
N GLU A 73 4.42 -1.42 15.37
CA GLU A 73 5.18 -0.54 16.25
C GLU A 73 6.37 -1.24 16.92
N LYS A 74 6.27 -2.55 17.16
CA LYS A 74 7.36 -3.36 17.74
C LYS A 74 8.41 -3.82 16.73
N ASP A 75 8.01 -3.92 15.46
CA ASP A 75 8.82 -4.56 14.41
C ASP A 75 9.41 -3.53 13.42
N MET A 76 8.85 -2.33 13.36
CA MET A 76 9.24 -1.26 12.46
C MET A 76 9.65 -0.02 13.24
N LEU A 77 10.87 0.44 13.00
CA LEU A 77 11.30 1.76 13.43
C LEU A 77 11.05 2.78 12.32
N ARG A 78 10.12 3.71 12.54
CA ARG A 78 9.85 4.83 11.64
C ARG A 78 9.88 6.12 12.43
N ARG A 79 10.56 7.14 11.88
CA ARG A 79 10.59 8.51 12.40
C ARG A 79 10.09 9.47 11.35
N THR A 80 9.33 10.47 11.76
CA THR A 80 8.97 11.63 10.94
C THR A 80 10.11 12.63 10.93
N LYS A 81 10.06 13.61 10.02
CA LYS A 81 11.08 14.70 10.01
C LYS A 81 11.03 15.54 11.28
N GLU A 82 9.85 15.67 11.87
CA GLU A 82 9.62 16.41 13.12
C GLU A 82 10.32 15.71 14.28
N ASP A 83 10.23 14.37 14.36
CA ASP A 83 10.85 13.56 15.42
C ASP A 83 12.39 13.66 15.46
N VAL A 84 13.03 14.03 14.35
CA VAL A 84 14.50 14.07 14.25
C VAL A 84 15.07 15.43 14.65
N GLY A 85 14.23 16.45 14.91
CA GLY A 85 14.67 17.76 15.37
C GLY A 85 15.55 18.53 14.37
N LEU A 86 15.57 18.09 13.12
CA LEU A 86 16.26 18.77 12.03
C LEU A 86 15.43 20.00 11.63
N ASN A 87 15.95 21.19 11.95
CA ASN A 87 15.42 22.46 11.44
C ASN A 87 15.69 22.58 9.94
N LEU A 88 14.90 21.84 9.16
CA LEU A 88 14.87 21.94 7.71
C LEU A 88 13.83 22.99 7.31
N PRO A 89 14.10 23.82 6.30
CA PRO A 89 13.08 24.71 5.77
C PRO A 89 11.88 23.89 5.29
N ALA A 90 10.68 24.43 5.53
CA ALA A 90 9.44 23.76 5.13
C ALA A 90 9.43 23.54 3.61
N LYS A 91 8.99 22.36 3.18
CA LYS A 91 8.85 22.03 1.76
C LYS A 91 7.76 22.90 1.14
N SER A 92 8.11 23.82 0.25
CA SER A 92 7.14 24.54 -0.58
C SER A 92 6.60 23.60 -1.67
N ARG A 93 5.28 23.60 -1.85
CA ARG A 93 4.59 22.89 -2.93
C ARG A 93 3.71 23.90 -3.64
N SER A 94 3.90 24.05 -4.95
CA SER A 94 3.05 24.87 -5.80
C SER A 94 2.41 23.95 -6.82
N ALA A 95 1.09 23.81 -6.76
CA ALA A 95 0.33 23.10 -7.77
C ALA A 95 -0.20 24.13 -8.76
N PHE A 96 0.29 24.08 -10.00
CA PHE A 96 -0.22 24.92 -11.08
C PHE A 96 -1.23 24.11 -11.87
N ARG A 97 -2.50 24.53 -11.82
CA ARG A 97 -3.50 24.00 -12.74
C ARG A 97 -3.21 24.61 -14.11
N LEU A 98 -2.72 23.78 -15.02
CA LEU A 98 -2.62 24.18 -16.43
C LEU A 98 -4.03 24.29 -17.00
N PRO A 99 -4.36 25.38 -17.72
CA PRO A 99 -5.61 25.42 -18.47
C PRO A 99 -5.55 24.30 -19.50
N SER A 100 -6.57 23.44 -19.51
CA SER A 100 -6.79 22.57 -20.67
C SER A 100 -7.04 23.50 -21.86
N GLN A 101 -6.20 23.41 -22.90
CA GLN A 101 -6.63 23.91 -24.20
C GLN A 101 -7.96 23.21 -24.52
N GLN A 102 -8.95 23.95 -25.02
CA GLN A 102 -10.31 23.45 -25.25
C GLN A 102 -10.31 22.11 -26.01
N ASP A 103 -9.29 21.91 -26.86
CA ASP A 103 -9.06 20.69 -27.64
C ASP A 103 -8.74 19.45 -26.80
N VAL A 104 -8.02 19.55 -25.67
CA VAL A 104 -7.56 18.36 -24.91
C VAL A 104 -8.73 17.64 -24.23
N ALA A 105 -9.64 18.41 -23.63
CA ALA A 105 -10.82 17.84 -22.97
C ALA A 105 -11.80 17.23 -23.97
N GLU A 106 -11.83 17.72 -25.20
CA GLU A 106 -12.65 17.18 -26.28
C GLU A 106 -12.01 15.91 -26.89
N ILE A 107 -10.70 15.93 -27.13
CA ILE A 107 -9.94 14.74 -27.57
C ILE A 107 -10.06 13.60 -26.55
N GLU A 108 -9.96 13.89 -25.25
CA GLU A 108 -10.12 12.87 -24.19
C GLU A 108 -11.54 12.32 -24.15
N ARG A 109 -12.57 13.19 -24.25
CA ARG A 109 -13.98 12.75 -24.31
C ARG A 109 -14.24 11.86 -25.53
N ASN A 110 -13.72 12.23 -26.69
CA ASN A 110 -13.90 11.45 -27.91
C ASN A 110 -13.22 10.08 -27.80
N ARG A 111 -12.00 10.01 -27.26
CA ARG A 111 -11.31 8.73 -26.99
C ARG A 111 -12.08 7.84 -26.03
N VAL A 112 -12.61 8.42 -24.95
CA VAL A 112 -13.41 7.64 -23.97
C VAL A 112 -14.68 7.11 -24.63
N GLN A 113 -15.36 7.89 -25.47
CA GLN A 113 -16.55 7.43 -26.18
C GLN A 113 -16.24 6.35 -27.23
N GLU A 114 -15.13 6.45 -27.95
CA GLU A 114 -14.69 5.39 -28.87
C GLU A 114 -14.46 4.07 -28.13
N VAL A 115 -13.75 4.10 -27.00
CA VAL A 115 -13.49 2.90 -26.17
C VAL A 115 -14.78 2.31 -25.62
N ILE A 116 -15.71 3.12 -25.15
CA ILE A 116 -17.03 2.64 -24.67
C ILE A 116 -17.77 1.94 -25.80
N ARG A 117 -17.79 2.54 -27.00
CA ARG A 117 -18.48 2.00 -28.17
C ARG A 117 -17.85 0.69 -28.67
N GLU A 118 -16.54 0.54 -28.55
CA GLU A 118 -15.83 -0.72 -28.85
C GLU A 118 -16.18 -1.82 -27.84
N LEU A 119 -16.39 -1.48 -26.57
CA LEU A 119 -16.79 -2.43 -25.53
C LEU A 119 -18.26 -2.84 -25.65
N GLU A 120 -19.15 -1.94 -26.08
CA GLU A 120 -20.58 -2.23 -26.30
C GLU A 120 -20.84 -3.09 -27.55
N ASN A 121 -19.95 -3.05 -28.53
CA ASN A 121 -20.06 -3.84 -29.77
C ASN A 121 -19.39 -5.22 -29.68
N LYS A 122 -18.89 -5.61 -28.51
CA LYS A 122 -18.21 -6.88 -28.24
C LYS A 122 -19.05 -7.77 -27.34
#